data_AF-A0A013WLA8-F1
#
_entry.id   AF-A0A013WLA8-F1
#
_cell.length_a   1.000
_cell.length_b   1.000
_cell.length_c   1.000
_cell.angle_alpha   90.00
_cell.angle_beta   90.00
_cell.angle_gamma   90.00
#
_symmetry.space_group_name_H-M   'P 1'
#
loop_
_entity.id
_entity.type
_entity.pdbx_description
1 polymer ?
#
loop_
_entity_poly.entity_id
_entity_poly.type
_entity_poly.pdbx_seq_one_letter_code
_entity_poly.pdbx_strand_id
1 'polypeptide(L)'
;MTGTVRLSANDIRQLRNVAEQIAQGERVASRYTIEIAERFHLTTGRTALNILAISDDPDWADTDLNTTHPWSRVHERHELVNGRALFDLYVYERPPFGETGDLVCCVQAELDTRGLAAIHADSAKDI
;
A
#
# COMPACT_ATOMS: atom_id res chain seq x y z
N MET A 1 -6.11 1.41 -21.79
CA MET A 1 -5.43 0.11 -21.97
C MET A 1 -5.32 -0.54 -20.61
N THR A 2 -5.89 -1.74 -20.45
CA THR A 2 -5.69 -2.59 -19.27
C THR A 2 -4.41 -3.39 -19.46
N GLY A 3 -3.48 -3.27 -18.51
CA GLY A 3 -2.21 -4.01 -18.52
C GLY A 3 -1.96 -4.60 -17.14
N THR A 4 -0.95 -5.45 -17.01
CA THR A 4 -0.50 -5.93 -15.70
C THR A 4 0.97 -5.66 -15.52
N VAL A 5 1.38 -5.27 -14.31
CA VAL A 5 2.79 -5.13 -13.93
C VAL A 5 3.17 -6.18 -12.89
N ARG A 6 4.43 -6.62 -12.91
CA ARG A 6 5.04 -7.36 -11.82
C ARG A 6 6.28 -6.62 -11.38
N LEU A 7 6.39 -6.35 -10.09
CA LEU A 7 7.56 -5.69 -9.54
C LEU A 7 8.80 -6.58 -9.62
N SER A 8 9.94 -5.97 -9.94
CA SER A 8 11.22 -6.64 -9.87
C SER A 8 11.64 -6.84 -8.42
N ALA A 9 12.59 -7.74 -8.17
CA ALA A 9 13.16 -7.91 -6.83
C ALA A 9 13.84 -6.62 -6.32
N ASN A 10 14.35 -5.77 -7.23
CA ASN A 10 14.93 -4.49 -6.88
C ASN A 10 13.86 -3.50 -6.43
N ASP A 11 12.75 -3.41 -7.16
CA ASP A 11 11.62 -2.54 -6.83
C ASP A 11 11.04 -2.89 -5.45
N ILE A 12 10.83 -4.18 -5.19
CA ILE A 12 10.31 -4.67 -3.91
C ILE A 12 11.26 -4.32 -2.76
N ARG A 13 12.58 -4.44 -2.99
CA ARG A 13 13.59 -4.07 -1.99
C ARG A 13 13.59 -2.56 -1.75
N GLN A 14 13.56 -1.76 -2.81
CA GLN A 14 13.52 -0.30 -2.72
C GLN A 14 12.27 0.17 -1.97
N LEU A 15 11.11 -0.39 -2.32
CA LEU A 15 9.85 -0.07 -1.68
C LEU A 15 9.86 -0.36 -0.18
N ARG A 16 10.29 -1.57 0.19
CA ARG A 16 10.45 -1.96 1.59
C ARG A 16 11.42 -1.04 2.33
N ASN A 17 12.59 -0.77 1.75
CA ASN A 17 13.61 0.06 2.38
C ASN A 17 13.09 1.48 2.65
N VAL A 18 12.39 2.09 1.69
CA VAL A 18 11.84 3.44 1.85
C VAL A 18 10.72 3.45 2.88
N ALA A 19 9.80 2.48 2.85
CA ALA A 19 8.74 2.38 3.85
C ALA A 19 9.29 2.20 5.27
N GLU A 20 10.29 1.33 5.45
CA GLU A 20 10.96 1.13 6.74
C GLU A 20 11.75 2.39 7.18
N GLN A 21 12.37 3.13 6.25
CA GLN A 21 13.05 4.40 6.55
C GLN A 21 12.09 5.49 7.02
N ILE A 22 10.92 5.61 6.37
CA ILE A 22 9.86 6.54 6.79
C ILE A 22 9.38 6.18 8.20
N ALA A 23 9.08 4.90 8.45
CA ALA A 23 8.64 4.43 9.76
C ALA A 23 9.71 4.65 10.86
N GLN A 24 10.99 4.47 10.54
CA GLN A 24 12.09 4.77 11.47
C GLN A 24 12.16 6.27 11.84
N GLY A 25 11.78 7.16 10.92
CA GLY A 25 11.68 8.60 11.17
C GLY A 25 10.71 8.93 12.30
N GLU A 26 9.64 8.15 12.45
CA GLU A 26 8.61 8.30 13.49
C GLU A 26 9.08 7.79 14.88
N ARG A 27 10.23 7.09 14.95
CA ARG A 27 10.91 6.62 16.19
C ARG A 27 10.05 5.79 17.16
N VAL A 28 9.08 5.03 16.67
CA VAL A 28 8.14 4.28 17.53
C VAL A 28 8.62 2.84 17.83
N ALA A 29 9.21 2.13 16.85
CA ALA A 29 9.65 0.73 17.02
C ALA A 29 11.03 0.38 16.42
N SER A 30 11.55 -0.79 16.82
CA SER A 30 12.81 -1.36 16.28
C SER A 30 12.60 -2.33 15.12
N ARG A 31 11.37 -2.81 14.92
CA ARG A 31 10.99 -3.78 13.88
C ARG A 31 9.63 -3.42 13.32
N TYR A 32 9.44 -3.66 12.03
CA TYR A 32 8.23 -3.30 11.30
C TYR A 32 7.70 -4.46 10.46
N THR A 33 6.39 -4.45 10.25
CA THR A 33 5.68 -5.28 9.27
C THR A 33 5.00 -4.34 8.28
N ILE A 34 4.98 -4.72 7.00
CA ILE A 34 4.30 -3.95 5.95
C ILE A 34 3.17 -4.81 5.43
N GLU A 35 1.99 -4.22 5.28
CA GLU A 35 0.83 -4.86 4.68
C GLU A 35 0.28 -3.99 3.55
N ILE A 36 -0.38 -4.63 2.58
CA ILE A 36 -0.98 -3.97 1.42
C ILE A 36 -2.47 -3.83 1.69
N ALA A 37 -3.00 -2.62 1.67
CA ALA A 37 -4.41 -2.40 1.87
C ALA A 37 -5.24 -2.74 0.63
N GLU A 38 -6.41 -3.33 0.88
CA GLU A 38 -7.49 -3.46 -0.08
C GLU A 38 -8.62 -2.51 0.32
N ARG A 39 -9.01 -1.62 -0.59
CA ARG A 39 -10.13 -0.72 -0.38
C ARG A 39 -11.43 -1.39 -0.79
N PHE A 40 -12.50 -1.10 -0.05
CA PHE A 40 -13.85 -1.57 -0.33
C PHE A 40 -14.80 -0.41 -0.52
N HIS A 41 -15.64 -0.53 -1.55
CA HIS A 41 -16.69 0.43 -1.80
C HIS A 41 -17.94 0.06 -1.01
N LEU A 42 -18.33 0.95 -0.09
CA LEU A 42 -19.46 0.73 0.82
C LEU A 42 -20.80 0.54 0.10
N THR A 43 -21.01 1.17 -1.06
CA THR A 43 -22.28 1.12 -1.81
C THR A 43 -22.35 -0.06 -2.78
N THR A 44 -21.27 -0.35 -3.52
CA THR A 44 -21.29 -1.37 -4.59
C THR A 44 -20.72 -2.71 -4.15
N GLY A 45 -20.03 -2.77 -3.01
CA GLY A 45 -19.38 -3.97 -2.50
C GLY A 45 -18.12 -4.38 -3.26
N ARG A 46 -17.63 -3.54 -4.17
CA ARG A 46 -16.42 -3.80 -4.97
C ARG A 46 -15.17 -3.64 -4.10
N THR A 47 -14.15 -4.45 -4.37
CA THR A 47 -12.83 -4.28 -3.76
C THR A 47 -11.76 -3.94 -4.80
N ALA A 48 -10.73 -3.21 -4.38
CA ALA A 48 -9.58 -2.90 -5.23
C ALA A 48 -8.31 -2.70 -4.39
N LEU A 49 -7.21 -3.32 -4.85
CA LEU A 49 -5.86 -3.02 -4.36
C LEU A 49 -5.28 -1.77 -5.07
N ASN A 50 -5.56 -1.62 -6.36
CA ASN A 50 -5.13 -0.47 -7.14
C ASN A 50 -6.08 0.71 -6.88
N ILE A 51 -5.67 1.65 -6.03
CA ILE A 51 -6.50 2.78 -5.66
C ILE A 51 -6.69 3.80 -6.80
N LEU A 52 -5.89 3.77 -7.87
CA LEU A 52 -6.17 4.59 -9.08
C LEU A 52 -7.37 4.09 -9.87
N ALA A 53 -7.78 2.84 -9.66
CA ALA A 53 -9.02 2.33 -10.26
C ALA A 53 -10.28 3.02 -9.69
N ILE A 54 -10.13 3.73 -8.57
CA ILE A 54 -11.21 4.22 -7.72
C ILE A 54 -11.04 5.69 -7.32
N SER A 55 -9.84 6.27 -7.41
CA SER A 55 -9.55 7.64 -6.96
C SER A 55 -10.21 8.74 -7.80
N ASP A 56 -10.51 8.46 -9.07
CA ASP A 56 -11.20 9.38 -9.98
C ASP A 56 -12.74 9.15 -9.99
N ASP A 57 -13.24 8.22 -9.19
CA ASP A 57 -14.66 7.86 -9.11
C ASP A 57 -15.29 8.56 -7.88
N PRO A 58 -16.16 9.57 -8.07
CA PRO A 58 -16.80 10.30 -6.96
C PRO A 58 -17.65 9.39 -6.05
N ASP A 59 -18.06 8.20 -6.52
CA ASP A 59 -18.77 7.22 -5.70
C ASP A 59 -17.86 6.54 -4.65
N TRP A 60 -16.54 6.65 -4.78
CA TRP A 60 -15.54 6.13 -3.84
C TRP A 60 -15.02 7.17 -2.83
N ALA A 61 -15.69 8.33 -2.71
CA ALA A 61 -15.43 9.29 -1.64
C ALA A 61 -15.66 8.68 -0.24
N ASP A 62 -16.64 7.77 -0.13
CA ASP A 62 -16.94 6.96 1.06
C ASP A 62 -16.32 5.56 0.92
N THR A 63 -14.99 5.49 1.06
CA THR A 63 -14.27 4.21 1.12
C THR A 63 -13.78 3.95 2.52
N ASP A 64 -13.90 2.69 2.94
CA ASP A 64 -13.33 2.21 4.19
C ASP A 64 -12.21 1.22 3.89
N LEU A 65 -11.27 1.12 4.83
CA LEU A 65 -10.26 0.06 4.81
C LEU A 65 -10.97 -1.26 5.15
N ASN A 66 -11.10 -2.14 4.16
CA ASN A 66 -11.77 -3.42 4.36
C ASN A 66 -10.87 -4.42 5.08
N THR A 67 -9.67 -4.59 4.51
CA THR A 67 -8.68 -5.56 4.97
C THR A 67 -7.32 -5.13 4.48
N THR A 68 -6.30 -5.55 5.23
CA THR A 68 -4.93 -5.55 4.77
C THR A 68 -4.51 -6.97 4.38
N HIS A 69 -3.46 -7.06 3.58
CA HIS A 69 -2.91 -8.30 3.09
C HIS A 69 -1.41 -8.42 3.39
N PRO A 70 -0.90 -9.65 3.55
CA PRO A 70 0.52 -9.85 3.80
C PRO A 70 1.41 -9.25 2.69
N TRP A 71 2.58 -8.73 3.08
CA TRP A 71 3.59 -8.20 2.16
C TRP A 71 3.88 -9.10 0.95
N SER A 72 3.77 -10.42 1.10
CA SER A 72 4.05 -11.38 0.02
C SER A 72 3.21 -11.13 -1.24
N ARG A 73 2.02 -10.51 -1.13
CA ARG A 73 1.18 -10.21 -2.30
C ARG A 73 1.80 -9.16 -3.23
N VAL A 74 2.80 -8.40 -2.78
CA VAL A 74 3.54 -7.44 -3.63
C VAL A 74 4.20 -8.12 -4.83
N HIS A 75 4.50 -9.42 -4.72
CA HIS A 75 5.12 -10.24 -5.77
C HIS A 75 4.14 -10.71 -6.86
N GLU A 76 2.83 -10.56 -6.63
CA GLU A 76 1.78 -10.92 -7.58
C GLU A 76 1.81 -9.98 -8.81
N ARG A 77 1.01 -10.32 -9.83
CA ARG A 77 0.76 -9.41 -10.95
C ARG A 77 -0.36 -8.47 -10.56
N HIS A 78 -0.15 -7.18 -10.80
CA HIS A 78 -1.10 -6.14 -10.44
C HIS A 78 -1.71 -5.52 -11.68
N GLU A 79 -3.02 -5.34 -11.67
CA GLU A 79 -3.74 -4.69 -12.76
C GLU A 79 -3.46 -3.17 -12.78
N LEU A 80 -3.14 -2.68 -13.97
CA LEU A 80 -2.92 -1.27 -14.24
C LEU A 80 -4.19 -0.64 -14.82
N VAL A 81 -4.60 0.47 -14.23
CA VAL A 81 -5.64 1.35 -14.75
C VAL A 81 -4.96 2.54 -15.41
N ASN A 82 -5.24 2.75 -16.71
CA ASN A 82 -4.59 3.78 -17.52
C ASN A 82 -3.04 3.73 -17.44
N GLY A 83 -2.49 2.51 -17.35
CA GLY A 83 -1.04 2.28 -17.30
C GLY A 83 -0.40 2.50 -15.93
N ARG A 84 -1.18 2.79 -14.88
CA ARG A 84 -0.69 3.03 -13.52
C ARG A 84 -1.42 2.17 -12.48
N ALA A 85 -0.75 1.95 -11.35
CA ALA A 85 -1.40 1.48 -10.14
C ALA A 85 -0.91 2.28 -8.93
N LEU A 86 -1.76 2.47 -7.93
CA LEU A 86 -1.37 3.07 -6.67
C LEU A 86 -1.82 2.14 -5.55
N PHE A 87 -0.94 1.87 -4.59
CA PHE A 87 -1.22 0.99 -3.47
C PHE A 87 -0.99 1.73 -2.17
N ASP A 88 -1.91 1.59 -1.22
CA ASP A 88 -1.68 2.01 0.15
C ASP A 88 -0.96 0.88 0.91
N LEU A 89 0.19 1.22 1.50
CA LEU A 89 0.99 0.33 2.33
C LEU A 89 0.88 0.78 3.78
N TYR A 90 0.43 -0.12 4.62
CA TYR A 90 0.29 0.11 6.05
C TYR A 90 1.52 -0.46 6.74
N VAL A 91 2.24 0.39 7.46
CA VAL A 91 3.45 0.00 8.18
C VAL A 91 3.11 -0.10 9.66
N TYR A 92 3.13 -1.31 10.17
CA TYR A 92 2.86 -1.62 11.57
C TYR A 92 4.17 -1.85 12.32
N GLU A 93 4.13 -1.59 13.63
CA GLU A 93 5.12 -2.13 14.52
C GLU A 93 5.11 -3.65 14.47
N ARG A 94 6.28 -4.26 14.69
CA ARG A 94 6.38 -5.70 14.87
C ARG A 94 6.86 -5.99 16.30
N PRO A 95 5.93 -6.05 17.27
CA PRO A 95 6.29 -6.31 18.66
C PRO A 95 6.76 -7.76 18.86
N PRO A 96 7.28 -8.09 20.06
CA PRO A 96 7.54 -9.47 20.46
C PRO A 96 6.30 -10.37 20.36
N PHE A 97 6.50 -11.69 20.38
CA PHE A 97 5.44 -12.67 20.18
C PHE A 97 4.25 -12.46 21.14
N GLY A 98 3.03 -12.41 20.57
CA GLY A 98 1.78 -12.36 21.32
C GLY A 98 1.13 -10.98 21.38
N GLU A 99 1.77 -9.95 20.83
CA GLU A 99 1.25 -8.58 20.80
C GLU A 99 0.85 -8.17 19.37
N THR A 100 -0.19 -7.33 19.27
CA THR A 100 -0.56 -6.64 18.03
C THR A 100 0.21 -5.33 17.97
N GLY A 101 0.91 -5.09 16.87
CA GLY A 101 1.65 -3.84 16.69
C GLY A 101 0.75 -2.69 16.26
N ASP A 102 1.05 -1.49 16.73
CA ASP A 102 0.33 -0.28 16.34
C ASP A 102 0.67 0.12 14.89
N LEU A 103 -0.27 0.80 14.23
CA LEU A 103 -0.01 1.43 12.94
C LEU A 103 0.95 2.61 13.16
N VAL A 104 2.08 2.59 12.45
CA VAL A 104 3.11 3.62 12.55
C VAL A 104 2.87 4.71 11.52
N CYS A 105 2.75 4.33 10.25
CA CYS A 105 2.52 5.25 9.14
C CYS A 105 1.90 4.54 7.93
N CYS A 106 1.43 5.35 6.99
CA CYS A 106 0.94 4.93 5.69
C CYS A 106 1.88 5.43 4.59
N VAL A 107 2.15 4.58 3.60
CA VAL A 107 3.00 4.91 2.46
C VAL A 107 2.27 4.52 1.19
N GLN A 108 2.20 5.41 0.21
CA GLN A 108 1.60 5.08 -1.07
C GLN A 108 2.68 4.69 -2.08
N ALA A 109 2.48 3.57 -2.77
CA ALA A 109 3.38 3.07 -3.79
C ALA A 109 2.74 3.16 -5.16
N GLU A 110 3.34 3.91 -6.07
CA GLU A 110 2.87 4.06 -7.43
C GLU A 110 3.65 3.15 -8.37
N LEU A 111 2.95 2.36 -9.17
CA LEU A 111 3.49 1.52 -10.22
C LEU A 111 3.09 2.03 -11.60
N ASP A 112 3.94 1.79 -12.59
CA ASP A 112 3.64 1.98 -14.00
C ASP A 112 3.93 0.71 -14.82
N THR A 113 3.87 0.81 -16.15
CA THR A 113 4.19 -0.31 -17.05
C THR A 113 5.62 -0.88 -16.94
N ARG A 114 6.53 -0.18 -16.26
CA ARG A 114 7.95 -0.57 -16.10
C ARG A 114 8.26 -1.12 -14.70
N GLY A 115 7.41 -0.87 -13.70
CA GLY A 115 7.62 -1.33 -12.33
C GLY A 115 7.22 -0.27 -11.32
N LEU A 116 8.04 -0.09 -10.28
CA LEU A 116 7.86 0.97 -9.28
C LEU A 116 8.19 2.33 -9.89
N ALA A 117 7.20 3.22 -9.92
CA ALA A 117 7.32 4.56 -10.50
C ALA A 117 7.62 5.62 -9.42
N ALA A 118 6.90 5.59 -8.30
CA ALA A 118 7.09 6.54 -7.21
C ALA A 118 6.67 5.95 -5.85
N ILE A 119 7.16 6.58 -4.78
CA ILE A 119 6.73 6.31 -3.40
C ILE A 119 6.37 7.65 -2.79
N HIS A 120 5.15 7.78 -2.31
CA HIS A 120 4.63 8.96 -1.64
C HIS A 120 4.50 8.64 -0.15
N ALA A 121 5.27 9.33 0.68
CA ALA A 121 5.17 9.18 2.13
C ALA A 121 4.01 10.06 2.61
N ASP A 122 3.01 9.46 3.25
CA ASP A 122 2.04 10.24 4.00
C ASP A 122 2.54 10.36 5.45
N SER A 123 3.26 11.45 5.73
CA SER A 123 3.62 11.81 7.10
C SER A 123 2.47 12.52 7.83
N ALA A 124 1.31 12.71 7.20
CA ALA A 124 0.16 13.30 7.87
C ALA A 124 -0.72 12.19 8.44
N LYS A 125 -0.54 11.95 9.74
CA LYS A 125 -1.54 11.32 10.60
C LYS A 125 -2.83 12.15 10.54
N ASP A 126 -3.70 11.91 9.59
CA ASP A 126 -5.12 12.27 9.71
C ASP A 126 -5.94 11.12 9.10
N ILE A 127 -6.26 10.16 9.97
CA ILE A 127 -7.37 9.22 9.82
C ILE A 127 -8.62 9.94 10.31
#